data_AF-A0A7C7VIB9-F1
#
_entry.id   AF-A0A7C7VIB9-F1
#
_cell.length_a   1.000
_cell.length_b   1.000
_cell.length_c   1.000
_cell.angle_alpha   90.00
_cell.angle_beta   90.00
_cell.angle_gamma   90.00
#
_symmetry.space_group_name_H-M   'P 1'
#
loop_
_entity.id
_entity.type
_entity.pdbx_description
1 polymer ?
#
loop_
_entity_poly.entity_id
_entity_poly.type
_entity_poly.pdbx_seq_one_letter_code
_entity_poly.pdbx_strand_id
1 'polypeptide(L)'
;MRVHGMISPGKELRLSKILNPEDGKGVIVAADHGFMLGSIKGVYNLEETLKKVINGKPDAVLLSPGQASRLSHLFLGKDAPAILIRADWTNAFRTKKYALPSRKIVRALAASAEEALALGASGIVLYFFIGCSDKSEASNFELLASYAQECNRLGLPLIIEPIPLGERVTGANYADLIKVSVRMAVEVGADAIKAPYTGDVESFRKVVDAAGGVPILILGGAKAGTVRDALEVVAEALEAGAQGVVYGRQVIQAEDPSAFVRSVRAIVHEGKTVDEALGSSLKGHIRLRVKPELCTGCLLCQLACVFRHEGGFSITNSRLKIKEENIGFFNPSLCLLLSDPAHKPYCIEACEVGAISMNEMGGLQLNKDVCVGCRKCVDACPIGIVAFVEGKPLLCDVCGGVPECALWCPQGAIRIEGL
;
A
#
# COMPACT_ATOMS: atom_id res chain seq x y z
N MET A 1 -16.04 -19.83 15.35
CA MET A 1 -15.62 -20.62 16.53
C MET A 1 -14.12 -20.87 16.38
N ARG A 2 -13.26 -20.04 16.99
CA ARG A 2 -11.79 -20.14 16.85
C ARG A 2 -11.31 -21.39 17.60
N VAL A 3 -10.81 -22.38 16.88
CA VAL A 3 -10.11 -23.53 17.46
C VAL A 3 -8.87 -22.96 18.17
N HIS A 4 -8.94 -22.81 19.49
CA HIS A 4 -7.81 -22.42 20.33
C HIS A 4 -6.82 -23.60 20.37
N GLY A 5 -6.04 -23.76 19.30
CA GLY A 5 -4.79 -24.51 19.35
C GLY A 5 -3.84 -23.81 20.31
N MET A 6 -3.13 -24.59 21.12
CA MET A 6 -2.35 -24.20 22.31
C MET A 6 -1.20 -23.20 22.05
N ILE A 7 -1.52 -21.97 21.64
CA ILE A 7 -0.60 -20.83 21.76
C ILE A 7 -0.45 -20.52 23.26
N SER A 8 0.79 -20.32 23.72
CA SER A 8 1.01 -19.95 25.12
C SER A 8 0.42 -18.56 25.40
N PRO A 9 -0.13 -18.30 26.61
CA PRO A 9 -0.74 -17.00 26.91
C PRO A 9 0.18 -15.80 26.64
N GLY A 10 1.49 -15.96 26.86
CA GLY A 10 2.49 -14.94 26.58
C GLY A 10 2.62 -14.61 25.09
N LYS A 11 2.50 -15.62 24.22
CA LYS A 11 2.47 -15.42 22.77
C LYS A 11 1.16 -14.77 22.34
N GLU A 12 0.03 -15.22 22.87
CA GLU A 12 -1.29 -14.66 22.53
C GLU A 12 -1.38 -13.16 22.84
N LEU A 13 -1.01 -12.76 24.07
CA LEU A 13 -1.02 -11.36 24.51
C LEU A 13 -0.04 -10.45 23.76
N ARG A 14 1.02 -11.01 23.19
CA ARG A 14 1.98 -10.26 22.38
C ARG A 14 1.52 -10.17 20.93
N LEU A 15 1.01 -11.28 20.39
CA LEU A 15 0.46 -11.33 19.04
C LEU A 15 -0.78 -10.43 18.91
N SER A 16 -1.58 -10.28 19.96
CA SER A 16 -2.73 -9.36 20.00
C SER A 16 -2.35 -7.88 19.89
N LYS A 17 -1.07 -7.53 20.03
CA LYS A 17 -0.56 -6.16 19.77
C LYS A 17 -0.12 -5.95 18.33
N ILE A 18 0.02 -7.03 17.57
CA ILE A 18 0.46 -7.06 16.17
C ILE A 18 -0.74 -7.27 15.26
N LEU A 19 -1.65 -8.17 15.66
CA LEU A 19 -2.93 -8.45 15.03
C LEU A 19 -4.04 -7.96 15.94
N ASN A 20 -4.84 -7.01 15.47
CA ASN A 20 -5.94 -6.43 16.24
C ASN A 20 -6.93 -7.57 16.62
N PRO A 21 -7.29 -7.73 17.91
CA PRO A 21 -8.19 -8.79 18.35
C PRO A 21 -9.58 -8.77 17.71
N GLU A 22 -10.07 -7.59 17.34
CA GLU A 22 -11.42 -7.38 16.80
C GLU A 22 -11.58 -7.97 15.40
N ASP A 23 -10.63 -7.71 14.51
CA ASP A 23 -10.67 -8.16 13.11
C ASP A 23 -9.67 -9.27 12.78
N GLY A 24 -8.70 -9.53 13.67
CA GLY A 24 -7.63 -10.50 13.50
C GLY A 24 -6.54 -10.07 12.51
N LYS A 25 -6.45 -8.77 12.17
CA LYS A 25 -5.56 -8.26 11.10
C LYS A 25 -4.49 -7.30 11.62
N GLY A 26 -3.42 -7.08 10.85
CA GLY A 26 -2.34 -6.17 11.21
C GLY A 26 -1.75 -5.36 10.05
N VAL A 27 -1.44 -4.10 10.32
CA VAL A 27 -0.69 -3.18 9.46
C VAL A 27 0.67 -2.91 10.08
N ILE A 28 1.70 -3.55 9.51
CA ILE A 28 3.05 -3.51 10.04
C ILE A 28 3.96 -2.77 9.06
N VAL A 29 4.82 -1.90 9.59
CA VAL A 29 5.83 -1.20 8.78
C VAL A 29 7.21 -1.75 9.06
N ALA A 30 7.89 -2.24 8.01
CA ALA A 30 9.28 -2.67 8.10
C ALA A 30 10.24 -1.51 7.89
N ALA A 31 11.10 -1.27 8.86
CA ALA A 31 12.11 -0.20 8.85
C ALA A 31 13.52 -0.71 9.18
N ASP A 32 13.74 -2.02 9.01
CA ASP A 32 15.02 -2.74 9.21
C ASP A 32 15.94 -2.70 7.97
N HIS A 33 15.50 -2.13 6.85
CA HIS A 33 16.22 -2.15 5.57
C HIS A 33 17.66 -1.65 5.63
N GLY A 34 17.95 -0.64 6.47
CA GLY A 34 19.32 -0.12 6.64
C GLY A 34 20.30 -1.16 7.14
N PHE A 35 19.79 -2.16 7.88
CA PHE A 35 20.56 -3.28 8.37
C PHE A 35 21.19 -4.08 7.23
N MET A 36 20.46 -4.24 6.11
CA MET A 36 20.90 -5.01 4.95
C MET A 36 21.49 -4.13 3.85
N LEU A 37 20.87 -2.99 3.57
CA LEU A 37 21.10 -2.17 2.37
C LEU A 37 21.88 -0.88 2.64
N GLY A 38 22.14 -0.54 3.90
CA GLY A 38 22.73 0.75 4.28
C GLY A 38 21.76 1.93 4.09
N SER A 39 22.31 3.14 3.93
CA SER A 39 21.55 4.39 3.91
C SER A 39 20.77 4.62 2.62
N ILE A 40 19.66 3.90 2.45
CA ILE A 40 18.70 4.13 1.36
C ILE A 40 17.76 5.29 1.68
N LYS A 41 17.01 5.79 0.67
CA LYS A 41 15.90 6.74 0.88
C LYS A 41 14.97 6.20 1.98
N GLY A 42 14.55 7.07 2.89
CA GLY A 42 13.70 6.71 4.04
C GLY A 42 14.44 6.14 5.26
N VAL A 43 15.73 5.81 5.13
CA VAL A 43 16.52 5.23 6.23
C VAL A 43 17.66 6.14 6.67
N TYR A 44 18.09 7.08 5.83
CA TYR A 44 19.16 8.03 6.15
C TYR A 44 18.92 8.75 7.49
N ASN A 45 17.72 9.29 7.70
CA ASN A 45 17.23 9.75 8.99
C ASN A 45 15.99 8.93 9.37
N LEU A 46 16.26 7.74 9.92
CA LEU A 46 15.21 6.80 10.28
C LEU A 46 14.29 7.33 11.37
N GLU A 47 14.81 8.12 12.32
CA GLU A 47 14.00 8.71 13.39
C GLU A 47 12.89 9.62 12.84
N GLU A 48 13.22 10.57 11.97
CA GLU A 48 12.24 11.44 11.32
C GLU A 48 11.24 10.66 10.47
N THR A 49 11.69 9.60 9.81
CA THR A 49 10.81 8.73 9.02
C THR A 49 9.85 7.95 9.93
N LEU A 50 10.33 7.41 11.05
CA LEU A 50 9.52 6.68 12.02
C LEU A 50 8.50 7.59 12.72
N LYS A 51 8.82 8.85 13.01
CA LYS A 51 7.83 9.81 13.53
C LYS A 51 6.62 9.94 12.59
N LYS A 52 6.85 10.04 11.28
CA LYS A 52 5.78 10.10 10.26
C LYS A 52 5.01 8.79 10.17
N VAL A 53 5.73 7.66 10.15
CA VAL A 53 5.13 6.33 10.16
C VAL A 53 4.22 6.15 11.38
N ILE A 54 4.71 6.42 12.59
CA ILE A 54 3.97 6.30 13.85
C ILE A 54 2.76 7.23 13.87
N ASN A 55 2.85 8.43 13.29
CA ASN A 55 1.71 9.32 13.12
C ASN A 55 0.63 8.75 12.18
N GLY A 56 0.99 7.86 11.26
CA GLY A 56 0.07 7.04 10.48
C GLY A 56 -0.61 5.93 11.30
N LYS A 57 -0.15 5.70 12.54
CA LYS A 57 -0.60 4.70 13.50
C LYS A 57 -0.49 3.26 12.99
N PRO A 58 0.66 2.70 12.58
CA PRO A 58 0.73 1.26 12.31
C PRO A 58 0.43 0.45 13.59
N ASP A 59 0.11 -0.83 13.47
CA ASP A 59 -0.03 -1.71 14.65
C ASP A 59 1.33 -2.14 15.19
N ALA A 60 2.30 -2.37 14.29
CA ALA A 60 3.67 -2.67 14.69
C ALA A 60 4.72 -2.08 13.73
N VAL A 61 5.94 -1.95 14.21
CA VAL A 61 7.12 -1.58 13.41
C VAL A 61 8.20 -2.64 13.57
N LEU A 62 8.71 -3.14 12.45
CA LEU A 62 9.85 -4.06 12.41
C LEU A 62 11.16 -3.31 12.30
N LEU A 63 12.06 -3.52 13.26
CA LEU A 63 13.35 -2.86 13.39
C LEU A 63 14.49 -3.87 13.50
N SER A 64 15.70 -3.44 13.18
CA SER A 64 16.91 -4.16 13.59
C SER A 64 17.18 -3.95 15.09
N PRO A 65 17.92 -4.84 15.77
CA PRO A 65 18.16 -4.74 17.21
C PRO A 65 18.80 -3.41 17.60
N GLY A 66 19.78 -2.95 16.82
CA GLY A 66 20.45 -1.67 17.05
C GLY A 66 19.54 -0.44 16.88
N GLN A 67 18.60 -0.46 15.93
CA GLN A 67 17.65 0.65 15.76
C GLN A 67 16.55 0.62 16.83
N ALA A 68 16.09 -0.56 17.23
CA ALA A 68 15.15 -0.71 18.34
C ALA A 68 15.70 -0.15 19.65
N SER A 69 16.98 -0.42 19.96
CA SER A 69 17.65 0.16 21.13
C SER A 69 17.71 1.69 21.04
N ARG A 70 18.21 2.23 19.92
CA ARG A 70 18.44 3.67 19.73
C ARG A 70 17.17 4.51 19.63
N LEU A 71 16.10 3.96 19.08
CA LEU A 71 14.86 4.68 18.77
C LEU A 71 13.71 4.26 19.69
N SER A 72 14.01 3.56 20.79
CA SER A 72 13.02 3.09 21.77
C SER A 72 12.15 4.22 22.34
N HIS A 73 12.65 5.45 22.40
CA HIS A 73 11.89 6.63 22.84
C HIS A 73 10.65 6.93 21.99
N LEU A 74 10.63 6.48 20.73
CA LEU A 74 9.46 6.64 19.84
C LEU A 74 8.32 5.66 20.15
N PHE A 75 8.58 4.62 20.93
CA PHE A 75 7.65 3.52 21.21
C PHE A 75 7.14 3.53 22.66
N LEU A 76 7.30 4.67 23.34
CA LEU A 76 6.82 4.85 24.70
C LEU A 76 5.33 5.21 24.70
N GLY A 77 4.55 4.55 25.55
CA GLY A 77 3.14 4.85 25.75
C GLY A 77 2.21 3.69 25.43
N LYS A 78 0.95 3.80 25.87
CA LYS A 78 -0.07 2.75 25.66
C LYS A 78 -0.50 2.64 24.20
N ASP A 79 -0.50 3.77 23.49
CA ASP A 79 -0.94 3.87 22.10
C ASP A 79 0.22 3.72 21.09
N ALA A 80 1.43 3.39 21.58
CA ALA A 80 2.58 3.17 20.73
C ALA A 80 2.45 1.83 19.98
N PRO A 81 2.91 1.76 18.71
CA PRO A 81 2.91 0.49 17.98
C PRO A 81 3.80 -0.55 18.65
N ALA A 82 3.46 -1.81 18.45
CA ALA A 82 4.31 -2.91 18.87
C ALA A 82 5.68 -2.89 18.17
N ILE A 83 6.72 -3.31 18.89
CA ILE A 83 8.06 -3.49 18.30
C ILE A 83 8.20 -4.95 17.85
N LEU A 84 8.57 -5.14 16.59
CA LEU A 84 9.07 -6.41 16.07
C LEU A 84 10.59 -6.31 15.85
N ILE A 85 11.32 -7.36 16.18
CA ILE A 85 12.79 -7.40 16.02
C ILE A 85 13.18 -8.36 14.89
N ARG A 86 13.94 -7.85 13.93
CA ARG A 86 14.67 -8.65 12.94
C ARG A 86 15.85 -9.34 13.62
N ALA A 87 15.77 -10.65 13.82
CA ALA A 87 16.80 -11.40 14.55
C ALA A 87 17.98 -11.84 13.68
N ASP A 88 17.87 -11.71 12.36
CA ASP A 88 18.90 -12.13 11.42
C ASP A 88 19.26 -11.08 10.38
N TRP A 89 20.54 -11.05 10.02
CA TRP A 89 21.09 -10.19 8.99
C TRP A 89 21.34 -10.99 7.71
N THR A 90 21.14 -10.38 6.54
CA THR A 90 21.52 -11.00 5.25
C THR A 90 22.07 -9.98 4.25
N ASN A 91 22.94 -10.46 3.36
CA ASN A 91 23.36 -9.70 2.17
C ASN A 91 22.49 -9.97 0.92
N ALA A 92 21.49 -10.85 1.00
CA ALA A 92 20.69 -11.34 -0.13
C ALA A 92 20.11 -10.26 -1.04
N PHE A 93 19.76 -9.10 -0.48
CA PHE A 93 19.07 -8.02 -1.20
C PHE A 93 20.04 -7.02 -1.87
N ARG A 94 21.36 -7.21 -1.75
CA ARG A 94 22.38 -6.35 -2.36
C ARG A 94 22.60 -6.72 -3.83
N THR A 95 21.72 -6.24 -4.69
CA THR A 95 21.82 -6.42 -6.15
C THR A 95 23.04 -5.69 -6.75
N LYS A 96 23.32 -5.92 -8.05
CA LYS A 96 24.38 -5.25 -8.82
C LYS A 96 24.34 -3.71 -8.78
N LYS A 97 23.20 -3.12 -8.39
CA LYS A 97 23.01 -1.66 -8.28
C LYS A 97 23.54 -1.06 -6.98
N TYR A 98 23.87 -1.89 -5.99
CA TYR A 98 24.38 -1.44 -4.69
C TYR A 98 25.91 -1.40 -4.68
N ALA A 99 26.50 -0.57 -3.83
CA ALA A 99 27.96 -0.40 -3.72
C ALA A 99 28.71 -1.70 -3.37
N LEU A 100 28.05 -2.63 -2.67
CA LEU A 100 28.61 -3.93 -2.26
C LEU A 100 27.66 -5.06 -2.69
N PRO A 101 27.62 -5.42 -3.98
CA PRO A 101 26.72 -6.47 -4.45
C PRO A 101 27.12 -7.83 -3.87
N SER A 102 26.14 -8.65 -3.51
CA SER A 102 26.39 -9.98 -2.96
C SER A 102 26.96 -10.91 -4.02
N ARG A 103 28.08 -11.58 -3.72
CA ARG A 103 28.63 -12.67 -4.54
C ARG A 103 28.11 -14.05 -4.12
N LYS A 104 27.91 -14.22 -2.82
CA LYS A 104 27.30 -15.39 -2.20
C LYS A 104 26.30 -14.91 -1.18
N ILE A 105 25.11 -15.51 -1.18
CA ILE A 105 24.09 -15.22 -0.18
C ILE A 105 24.56 -15.78 1.16
N VAL A 106 24.62 -14.90 2.14
CA VAL A 106 25.02 -15.20 3.51
C VAL A 106 23.97 -14.60 4.44
N ARG A 107 23.67 -15.33 5.50
CA ARG A 107 22.92 -14.84 6.66
C ARG A 107 23.79 -15.00 7.90
N ALA A 108 23.61 -14.10 8.85
CA ALA A 108 24.13 -14.22 10.20
C ALA A 108 23.01 -13.92 11.21
N LEU A 109 23.13 -14.48 12.42
CA LEU A 109 22.31 -14.04 13.54
C LEU A 109 22.72 -12.65 14.00
N ALA A 110 21.73 -11.90 14.45
CA ALA A 110 21.86 -10.52 14.91
C ALA A 110 21.40 -10.32 16.35
N ALA A 111 20.41 -11.08 16.81
CA ALA A 111 19.93 -11.07 18.20
C ALA A 111 19.23 -12.38 18.55
N SER A 112 19.39 -12.89 19.77
CA SER A 112 18.60 -14.01 20.32
C SER A 112 17.15 -13.62 20.65
N ALA A 113 16.30 -14.59 20.97
CA ALA A 113 14.94 -14.27 21.43
C ALA A 113 14.93 -13.59 22.81
N GLU A 114 15.87 -13.94 23.69
CA GLU A 114 16.08 -13.26 24.97
C GLU A 114 16.49 -11.79 24.78
N GLU A 115 17.41 -11.50 23.86
CA GLU A 115 17.82 -10.13 23.54
C GLU A 115 16.68 -9.33 22.91
N ALA A 116 15.90 -9.94 22.01
CA ALA A 116 14.71 -9.30 21.45
C ALA A 116 13.69 -8.93 22.54
N LEU A 117 13.46 -9.81 23.52
CA LEU A 117 12.60 -9.51 24.67
C LEU A 117 13.14 -8.37 25.53
N ALA A 118 14.45 -8.33 25.78
CA ALA A 118 15.08 -7.23 26.50
C ALA A 118 14.90 -5.87 25.80
N LEU A 119 14.77 -5.87 24.47
CA LEU A 119 14.45 -4.68 23.66
C LEU A 119 12.96 -4.32 23.63
N GLY A 120 12.10 -5.04 24.37
CA GLY A 120 10.66 -4.79 24.42
C GLY A 120 9.88 -5.37 23.24
N ALA A 121 10.44 -6.36 22.53
CA ALA A 121 9.77 -6.97 21.39
C ALA A 121 8.43 -7.63 21.78
N SER A 122 7.42 -7.38 20.95
CA SER A 122 6.17 -8.15 20.92
C SER A 122 6.24 -9.31 19.92
N GLY A 123 7.30 -9.39 19.11
CA GLY A 123 7.53 -10.52 18.23
C GLY A 123 8.91 -10.46 17.60
N ILE A 124 9.37 -11.59 17.09
CA ILE A 124 10.68 -11.73 16.46
C ILE A 124 10.51 -12.23 15.03
N VAL A 125 11.32 -11.72 14.11
CA VAL A 125 11.21 -12.01 12.67
C VAL A 125 12.51 -12.60 12.14
N LEU A 126 12.42 -13.76 11.49
CA LEU A 126 13.55 -14.43 10.83
C LEU A 126 13.27 -14.71 9.36
N TYR A 127 14.30 -14.66 8.51
CA TYR A 127 14.21 -15.11 7.12
C TYR A 127 14.26 -16.62 7.01
N PHE A 128 13.44 -17.15 6.11
CA PHE A 128 13.54 -18.51 5.60
C PHE A 128 13.80 -18.50 4.09
N PHE A 129 15.06 -18.65 3.69
CA PHE A 129 15.44 -18.70 2.27
C PHE A 129 15.26 -20.12 1.73
N ILE A 130 14.50 -20.23 0.64
CA ILE A 130 14.28 -21.48 -0.10
C ILE A 130 14.67 -21.31 -1.58
N GLY A 131 15.16 -22.35 -2.23
CA GLY A 131 15.78 -22.33 -3.55
C GLY A 131 17.29 -22.06 -3.55
N CYS A 132 17.93 -21.96 -2.38
CA CYS A 132 19.38 -21.86 -2.20
C CYS A 132 20.04 -23.25 -2.32
N SER A 133 21.35 -23.38 -2.06
CA SER A 133 21.98 -24.69 -1.93
C SER A 133 21.41 -25.47 -0.73
N ASP A 134 21.33 -26.79 -0.82
CA ASP A 134 20.77 -27.65 0.25
C ASP A 134 21.42 -27.41 1.61
N LYS A 135 22.74 -27.20 1.65
CA LYS A 135 23.47 -26.88 2.88
C LYS A 135 23.02 -25.55 3.50
N SER A 136 22.73 -24.54 2.68
CA SER A 136 22.24 -23.25 3.15
C SER A 136 20.81 -23.35 3.69
N GLU A 137 19.97 -24.15 3.06
CA GLU A 137 18.60 -24.39 3.50
C GLU A 137 18.54 -25.18 4.80
N ALA A 138 19.32 -26.27 4.90
CA ALA A 138 19.41 -27.06 6.12
C ALA A 138 19.88 -26.19 7.31
N SER A 139 20.96 -25.43 7.13
CA SER A 139 21.44 -24.50 8.16
C SER A 139 20.43 -23.39 8.49
N ASN A 140 19.60 -22.95 7.53
CA ASN A 140 18.49 -22.05 7.82
C ASN A 140 17.43 -22.72 8.66
N PHE A 141 17.05 -23.94 8.32
CA PHE A 141 15.95 -24.63 8.95
C PHE A 141 16.31 -25.03 10.39
N GLU A 142 17.56 -25.47 10.62
CA GLU A 142 18.11 -25.68 11.98
C GLU A 142 17.99 -24.42 12.84
N LEU A 143 18.29 -23.26 12.26
CA LEU A 143 18.16 -21.99 12.96
C LEU A 143 16.71 -21.67 13.32
N LEU A 144 15.78 -21.84 12.37
CA LEU A 144 14.35 -21.61 12.62
C LEU A 144 13.82 -22.56 13.70
N ALA A 145 14.20 -23.83 13.68
CA ALA A 145 13.82 -24.81 14.68
C ALA A 145 14.33 -24.45 16.08
N SER A 146 15.57 -23.96 16.19
CA SER A 146 16.13 -23.45 17.45
C SER A 146 15.33 -22.26 17.98
N TYR A 147 15.02 -21.28 17.11
CA TYR A 147 14.24 -20.11 17.50
C TYR A 147 12.81 -20.46 17.87
N ALA A 148 12.18 -21.42 17.20
CA ALA A 148 10.83 -21.87 17.56
C ALA A 148 10.80 -22.42 18.99
N GLN A 149 11.79 -23.24 19.38
CA GLN A 149 11.92 -23.73 20.74
C GLN A 149 12.17 -22.62 21.76
N GLU A 150 13.09 -21.70 21.46
CA GLU A 150 13.41 -20.57 22.34
C GLU A 150 12.20 -19.63 22.53
N CYS A 151 11.53 -19.28 21.44
CA CYS A 151 10.33 -18.44 21.42
C CYS A 151 9.16 -19.07 22.18
N ASN A 152 8.96 -20.39 22.04
CA ASN A 152 7.98 -21.15 22.81
C ASN A 152 8.26 -21.05 24.32
N ARG A 153 9.51 -21.27 24.73
CA ARG A 153 9.93 -21.19 26.15
C ARG A 153 9.69 -19.79 26.74
N LEU A 154 9.95 -18.75 25.95
CA LEU A 154 9.88 -17.36 26.43
C LEU A 154 8.52 -16.68 26.22
N GLY A 155 7.59 -17.35 25.52
CA GLY A 155 6.31 -16.77 25.15
C GLY A 155 6.43 -15.58 24.18
N LEU A 156 7.43 -15.59 23.30
CA LEU A 156 7.63 -14.56 22.27
C LEU A 156 7.09 -15.08 20.93
N PRO A 157 6.20 -14.37 20.23
CA PRO A 157 5.75 -14.76 18.90
C PRO A 157 6.90 -14.80 17.88
N LEU A 158 7.03 -15.94 17.18
CA LEU A 158 7.96 -16.15 16.07
C LEU A 158 7.23 -15.89 14.75
N ILE A 159 7.69 -14.88 14.01
CA ILE A 159 7.26 -14.58 12.66
C ILE A 159 8.33 -15.08 11.69
N ILE A 160 7.97 -15.98 10.79
CA ILE A 160 8.89 -16.48 9.76
C ILE A 160 8.59 -15.76 8.44
N GLU A 161 9.64 -15.34 7.74
CA GLU A 161 9.56 -14.69 6.43
C GLU A 161 10.15 -15.60 5.34
N PRO A 162 9.34 -16.48 4.72
CA PRO A 162 9.78 -17.29 3.60
C PRO A 162 10.05 -16.46 2.36
N ILE A 163 11.24 -16.61 1.78
CA ILE A 163 11.67 -15.90 0.58
C ILE A 163 12.28 -16.92 -0.40
N PRO A 164 11.63 -17.18 -1.55
CA PRO A 164 12.28 -17.88 -2.64
C PRO A 164 13.46 -17.06 -3.16
N LEU A 165 14.66 -17.60 -2.99
CA LEU A 165 15.92 -17.00 -3.42
C LEU A 165 16.93 -18.11 -3.72
N GLY A 166 17.66 -17.98 -4.84
CA GLY A 166 18.78 -18.85 -5.18
C GLY A 166 18.69 -19.41 -6.59
N GLU A 167 19.62 -20.29 -6.93
CA GLU A 167 19.79 -20.85 -8.28
C GLU A 167 18.64 -21.76 -8.73
N ARG A 168 17.84 -22.28 -7.78
CA ARG A 168 16.69 -23.15 -8.06
C ARG A 168 15.38 -22.36 -8.24
N VAL A 169 15.43 -21.04 -8.16
CA VAL A 169 14.25 -20.17 -8.24
C VAL A 169 14.08 -19.61 -9.64
N THR A 170 12.89 -19.82 -10.19
CA THR A 170 12.47 -19.35 -11.50
C THR A 170 11.11 -18.65 -11.36
N GLY A 171 10.69 -17.91 -12.39
CA GLY A 171 9.33 -17.36 -12.40
C GLY A 171 8.25 -18.44 -12.32
N ALA A 172 8.47 -19.59 -12.98
CA ALA A 172 7.49 -20.66 -13.09
C ALA A 172 7.22 -21.38 -11.76
N ASN A 173 8.23 -21.52 -10.89
CA ASN A 173 8.08 -22.19 -9.60
C ASN A 173 8.00 -21.23 -8.40
N TYR A 174 8.01 -19.91 -8.61
CA TYR A 174 8.07 -18.92 -7.53
C TYR A 174 6.91 -19.07 -6.53
N ALA A 175 5.67 -19.15 -7.03
CA ALA A 175 4.48 -19.31 -6.18
C ALA A 175 4.46 -20.66 -5.45
N ASP A 176 4.89 -21.74 -6.11
CA ASP A 176 4.98 -23.06 -5.49
C ASP A 176 6.03 -23.11 -4.38
N LEU A 177 7.17 -22.45 -4.57
CA LEU A 177 8.20 -22.33 -3.54
C LEU A 177 7.70 -21.55 -2.31
N ILE A 178 6.89 -20.50 -2.52
CA ILE A 178 6.23 -19.78 -1.42
C ILE A 178 5.29 -20.75 -0.68
N LYS A 179 4.39 -21.42 -1.40
CA LYS A 179 3.44 -22.38 -0.81
C LYS A 179 4.13 -23.46 0.04
N VAL A 180 5.19 -24.09 -0.49
CA VAL A 180 5.96 -25.12 0.22
C VAL A 180 6.63 -24.53 1.46
N SER A 181 7.31 -23.39 1.31
CA SER A 181 8.05 -22.79 2.42
C SER A 181 7.16 -22.21 3.51
N VAL A 182 5.95 -21.73 3.17
CA VAL A 182 4.91 -21.35 4.12
C VAL A 182 4.48 -22.56 4.95
N ARG A 183 4.18 -23.71 4.32
CA ARG A 183 3.83 -24.91 5.08
C ARG A 183 4.98 -25.38 5.99
N MET A 184 6.22 -25.34 5.50
CA MET A 184 7.39 -25.65 6.32
C MET A 184 7.54 -24.69 7.52
N ALA A 185 7.23 -23.40 7.33
CA ALA A 185 7.22 -22.41 8.41
C ALA A 185 6.16 -22.71 9.47
N VAL A 186 4.98 -23.20 9.07
CA VAL A 186 3.96 -23.69 10.02
C VAL A 186 4.50 -24.86 10.82
N GLU A 187 5.05 -25.89 10.16
CA GLU A 187 5.52 -27.12 10.82
C GLU A 187 6.68 -26.87 11.80
N VAL A 188 7.55 -25.90 11.51
CA VAL A 188 8.65 -25.55 12.43
C VAL A 188 8.17 -24.74 13.64
N GLY A 189 6.98 -24.15 13.59
CA GLY A 189 6.35 -23.46 14.72
C GLY A 189 6.26 -21.93 14.58
N ALA A 190 6.05 -21.42 13.37
CA ALA A 190 5.70 -20.01 13.17
C ALA A 190 4.33 -19.68 13.81
N ASP A 191 4.26 -18.56 14.53
CA ASP A 191 3.01 -18.01 15.07
C ASP A 191 2.35 -17.03 14.09
N ALA A 192 3.13 -16.48 13.16
CA ALA A 192 2.65 -15.76 11.99
C ALA A 192 3.68 -15.87 10.85
N ILE A 193 3.25 -15.61 9.63
CA ILE A 193 4.06 -15.77 8.43
C ILE A 193 4.04 -14.47 7.64
N LYS A 194 5.22 -14.03 7.20
CA LYS A 194 5.39 -12.89 6.32
C LYS A 194 5.80 -13.38 4.93
N ALA A 195 4.89 -13.38 3.96
CA ALA A 195 5.13 -14.00 2.66
C ALA A 195 4.99 -13.02 1.47
N PRO A 196 5.72 -13.22 0.35
CA PRO A 196 5.49 -12.45 -0.87
C PRO A 196 4.11 -12.74 -1.45
N TYR A 197 3.41 -11.70 -1.90
CA TYR A 197 2.21 -11.87 -2.73
C TYR A 197 2.57 -12.55 -4.06
N THR A 198 1.78 -13.53 -4.49
CA THR A 198 2.09 -14.37 -5.66
C THR A 198 1.65 -13.76 -6.98
N GLY A 199 0.93 -12.63 -6.94
CA GLY A 199 0.60 -11.81 -8.11
C GLY A 199 -0.88 -11.80 -8.48
N ASP A 200 -1.67 -12.72 -7.95
CA ASP A 200 -3.12 -12.77 -8.12
C ASP A 200 -3.80 -13.48 -6.94
N VAL A 201 -5.10 -13.23 -6.78
CA VAL A 201 -5.91 -13.71 -5.67
C VAL A 201 -5.97 -15.24 -5.61
N GLU A 202 -6.05 -15.92 -6.77
CA GLU A 202 -6.24 -17.38 -6.81
C GLU A 202 -4.95 -18.11 -6.42
N SER A 203 -3.81 -17.67 -6.96
CA SER A 203 -2.51 -18.23 -6.60
C SER A 203 -2.17 -17.95 -5.14
N PHE A 204 -2.53 -16.78 -4.61
CA PHE A 204 -2.22 -16.43 -3.23
C PHE A 204 -3.13 -17.15 -2.23
N ARG A 205 -4.39 -17.41 -2.58
CA ARG A 205 -5.30 -18.23 -1.76
C ARG A 205 -4.72 -19.61 -1.47
N LYS A 206 -4.06 -20.24 -2.45
CA LYS A 206 -3.35 -21.53 -2.26
C LYS A 206 -2.20 -21.43 -1.25
N VAL A 207 -1.57 -20.26 -1.12
CA VAL A 207 -0.54 -19.99 -0.09
C VAL A 207 -1.20 -19.83 1.28
N VAL A 208 -2.32 -19.11 1.37
CA VAL A 208 -3.11 -18.97 2.61
C VAL A 208 -3.60 -20.32 3.11
N ASP A 209 -4.10 -21.18 2.21
CA ASP A 209 -4.53 -22.54 2.55
C ASP A 209 -3.36 -23.39 3.10
N ALA A 210 -2.16 -23.24 2.54
CA ALA A 210 -0.96 -23.93 3.01
C ALA A 210 -0.53 -23.48 4.42
N ALA A 211 -0.97 -22.31 4.88
CA ALA A 211 -0.72 -21.80 6.23
C ALA A 211 -1.53 -22.55 7.31
N GLY A 212 -2.59 -23.27 6.92
CA GLY A 212 -3.37 -24.09 7.85
C GLY A 212 -3.97 -23.33 9.04
N GLY A 213 -4.25 -22.03 8.87
CA GLY A 213 -4.79 -21.15 9.92
C GLY A 213 -3.75 -20.31 10.66
N VAL A 214 -2.45 -20.51 10.43
CA VAL A 214 -1.42 -19.57 10.91
C VAL A 214 -1.55 -18.25 10.15
N PRO A 215 -1.57 -17.08 10.82
CA PRO A 215 -1.76 -15.81 10.16
C PRO A 215 -0.72 -15.49 9.08
N ILE A 216 -1.19 -15.07 7.90
CA ILE A 216 -0.33 -14.60 6.80
C ILE A 216 -0.45 -13.09 6.65
N LEU A 217 0.70 -12.43 6.64
CA LEU A 217 0.86 -11.01 6.33
C LEU A 217 1.67 -10.88 5.04
N ILE A 218 1.17 -10.15 4.05
CA ILE A 218 1.92 -9.97 2.80
C ILE A 218 3.07 -8.99 2.98
N LEU A 219 4.24 -9.33 2.45
CA LEU A 219 5.35 -8.37 2.38
C LEU A 219 5.25 -7.48 1.14
N GLY A 220 5.71 -6.23 1.29
CA GLY A 220 5.87 -5.31 0.16
C GLY A 220 7.02 -5.74 -0.76
N GLY A 221 6.94 -5.44 -2.06
CA GLY A 221 7.97 -5.84 -3.04
C GLY A 221 7.43 -6.35 -4.37
N ALA A 222 6.11 -6.61 -4.46
CA ALA A 222 5.41 -6.68 -5.74
C ALA A 222 5.57 -5.36 -6.51
N LYS A 223 5.49 -5.41 -7.84
CA LYS A 223 5.72 -4.32 -8.80
C LYS A 223 4.70 -3.16 -8.69
N ALA A 224 4.46 -2.64 -7.49
CA ALA A 224 3.67 -1.43 -7.31
C ALA A 224 4.51 -0.23 -7.75
N GLY A 225 4.18 0.34 -8.91
CA GLY A 225 4.77 1.57 -9.42
C GLY A 225 4.15 2.81 -8.79
N THR A 226 2.90 2.68 -8.30
CA THR A 226 2.12 3.76 -7.70
C THR A 226 1.58 3.40 -6.30
N VAL A 227 1.06 4.40 -5.58
CA VAL A 227 0.34 4.18 -4.31
C VAL A 227 -0.91 3.32 -4.55
N ARG A 228 -1.64 3.56 -5.64
CA ARG A 228 -2.83 2.77 -6.01
C ARG A 228 -2.49 1.30 -6.17
N ASP A 229 -1.47 0.97 -6.96
CA ASP A 229 -1.03 -0.42 -7.18
C ASP A 229 -0.69 -1.11 -5.85
N ALA A 230 -0.04 -0.39 -4.92
CA ALA A 230 0.32 -0.94 -3.62
C ALA A 230 -0.92 -1.24 -2.77
N LEU A 231 -1.96 -0.41 -2.84
CA LEU A 231 -3.24 -0.60 -2.14
C LEU A 231 -4.09 -1.69 -2.79
N GLU A 232 -4.06 -1.83 -4.11
CA GLU A 232 -4.72 -2.93 -4.84
C GLU A 232 -4.15 -4.28 -4.42
N VAL A 233 -2.82 -4.41 -4.33
CA VAL A 233 -2.18 -5.61 -3.77
C VAL A 233 -2.63 -5.90 -2.34
N VAL A 234 -2.88 -4.89 -1.50
CA VAL A 234 -3.46 -5.10 -0.16
C VAL A 234 -4.86 -5.68 -0.26
N ALA A 235 -5.73 -5.07 -1.07
CA ALA A 235 -7.11 -5.49 -1.22
C ALA A 235 -7.20 -6.94 -1.74
N GLU A 236 -6.45 -7.27 -2.78
CA GLU A 236 -6.40 -8.62 -3.35
C GLU A 236 -5.86 -9.66 -2.35
N ALA A 237 -4.82 -9.32 -1.59
CA ALA A 237 -4.29 -10.22 -0.57
C ALA A 237 -5.30 -10.51 0.55
N LEU A 238 -6.05 -9.49 0.98
CA LEU A 238 -7.14 -9.67 1.95
C LEU A 238 -8.27 -10.54 1.37
N GLU A 239 -8.62 -10.36 0.10
CA GLU A 239 -9.60 -11.19 -0.61
C GLU A 239 -9.15 -12.67 -0.71
N ALA A 240 -7.84 -12.90 -0.85
CA ALA A 240 -7.25 -14.23 -0.81
C ALA A 240 -7.21 -14.85 0.60
N GLY A 241 -7.46 -14.06 1.65
CA GLY A 241 -7.53 -14.52 3.04
C GLY A 241 -6.33 -14.13 3.91
N ALA A 242 -5.46 -13.23 3.46
CA ALA A 242 -4.39 -12.68 4.30
C ALA A 242 -4.97 -11.90 5.50
N GLN A 243 -4.23 -11.85 6.59
CA GLN A 243 -4.54 -11.06 7.79
C GLN A 243 -3.80 -9.72 7.84
N GLY A 244 -3.41 -9.18 6.69
CA GLY A 244 -2.84 -7.83 6.58
C GLY A 244 -1.45 -7.82 5.94
N VAL A 245 -0.63 -6.85 6.35
CA VAL A 245 0.57 -6.48 5.58
C VAL A 245 1.79 -6.19 6.45
N VAL A 246 2.98 -6.43 5.88
CA VAL A 246 4.27 -5.94 6.35
C VAL A 246 4.94 -5.14 5.23
N TYR A 247 4.66 -3.85 5.16
CA TYR A 247 5.18 -2.98 4.10
C TYR A 247 6.44 -2.23 4.52
N GLY A 248 7.43 -2.25 3.63
CA GLY A 248 8.75 -1.70 3.88
C GLY A 248 9.02 -0.43 3.09
N ARG A 249 9.87 -0.57 2.06
CA ARG A 249 10.26 0.50 1.13
C ARG A 249 9.10 1.35 0.62
N GLN A 250 7.95 0.75 0.31
CA GLN A 250 6.75 1.45 -0.16
C GLN A 250 6.28 2.54 0.83
N VAL A 251 6.39 2.28 2.14
CA VAL A 251 6.01 3.22 3.19
C VAL A 251 7.15 4.20 3.48
N ILE A 252 8.34 3.68 3.82
CA ILE A 252 9.45 4.54 4.27
C ILE A 252 10.00 5.45 3.17
N GLN A 253 9.72 5.16 1.89
CA GLN A 253 10.14 5.97 0.73
C GLN A 253 9.00 6.79 0.11
N ALA A 254 7.78 6.66 0.63
CA ALA A 254 6.64 7.48 0.23
C ALA A 254 6.90 8.97 0.49
N GLU A 255 6.22 9.83 -0.26
CA GLU A 255 6.28 11.28 -0.03
C GLU A 255 5.65 11.65 1.32
N ASP A 256 4.49 11.08 1.63
CA ASP A 256 3.87 11.11 2.97
C ASP A 256 3.66 9.69 3.52
N PRO A 257 4.62 9.17 4.32
CA PRO A 257 4.50 7.88 5.00
C PRO A 257 3.26 7.80 5.90
N SER A 258 2.85 8.91 6.52
CA SER A 258 1.71 8.93 7.45
C SER A 258 0.40 8.72 6.69
N ALA A 259 0.21 9.39 5.55
CA ALA A 259 -0.95 9.21 4.69
C ALA A 259 -0.99 7.79 4.11
N PHE A 260 0.15 7.29 3.65
CA PHE A 260 0.25 5.93 3.13
C PHE A 260 -0.22 4.89 4.16
N VAL A 261 0.30 4.95 5.39
CA VAL A 261 -0.10 4.01 6.46
C VAL A 261 -1.59 4.13 6.78
N ARG A 262 -2.15 5.35 6.80
CA ARG A 262 -3.60 5.55 7.01
C ARG A 262 -4.44 4.91 5.89
N SER A 263 -4.04 5.05 4.62
CA SER A 263 -4.74 4.40 3.51
C SER A 263 -4.68 2.88 3.60
N VAL A 264 -3.53 2.30 3.99
CA VAL A 264 -3.44 0.85 4.22
C VAL A 264 -4.35 0.42 5.37
N ARG A 265 -4.38 1.16 6.48
CA ARG A 265 -5.27 0.89 7.62
C ARG A 265 -6.75 0.95 7.25
N ALA A 266 -7.14 1.94 6.45
CA ALA A 266 -8.49 2.07 5.95
C ALA A 266 -8.96 0.80 5.21
N ILE A 267 -8.09 0.19 4.39
CA ILE A 267 -8.42 -1.05 3.69
C ILE A 267 -8.41 -2.24 4.66
N VAL A 268 -7.36 -2.37 5.47
CA VAL A 268 -7.15 -3.55 6.34
C VAL A 268 -8.19 -3.64 7.46
N HIS A 269 -8.38 -2.56 8.23
CA HIS A 269 -9.22 -2.55 9.43
C HIS A 269 -10.62 -2.00 9.21
N GLU A 270 -10.77 -0.99 8.32
CA GLU A 270 -12.07 -0.33 8.12
C GLU A 270 -12.86 -0.92 6.95
N GLY A 271 -12.27 -1.83 6.17
CA GLY A 271 -12.93 -2.49 5.03
C GLY A 271 -13.22 -1.56 3.85
N LYS A 272 -12.54 -0.41 3.78
CA LYS A 272 -12.68 0.54 2.67
C LYS A 272 -12.11 -0.02 1.38
N THR A 273 -12.72 0.36 0.26
CA THR A 273 -12.19 0.12 -1.08
C THR A 273 -10.91 0.95 -1.32
N VAL A 274 -10.14 0.59 -2.36
CA VAL A 274 -8.94 1.34 -2.75
C VAL A 274 -9.28 2.80 -3.08
N ASP A 275 -10.38 3.04 -3.79
CA ASP A 275 -10.85 4.38 -4.13
C ASP A 275 -11.14 5.21 -2.86
N GLU A 276 -11.88 4.65 -1.89
CA GLU A 276 -12.18 5.34 -0.63
C GLU A 276 -10.92 5.57 0.21
N ALA A 277 -9.98 4.62 0.22
CA ALA A 277 -8.71 4.73 0.93
C ALA A 277 -7.80 5.83 0.33
N LEU A 278 -7.82 6.01 -0.99
CA LEU A 278 -7.13 7.11 -1.67
C LEU A 278 -7.82 8.45 -1.40
N GLY A 279 -9.15 8.49 -1.49
CA GLY A 279 -9.95 9.69 -1.22
C GLY A 279 -9.82 10.18 0.23
N SER A 280 -9.74 9.27 1.20
CA SER A 280 -9.63 9.60 2.64
C SER A 280 -8.26 10.16 3.08
N SER A 281 -7.22 9.94 2.28
CA SER A 281 -5.88 10.54 2.50
C SER A 281 -5.74 11.94 1.91
N LEU A 282 -6.64 12.32 1.00
CA LEU A 282 -6.72 13.65 0.42
C LEU A 282 -7.62 14.51 1.30
N LYS A 283 -7.01 15.42 2.09
CA LYS A 283 -7.75 16.43 2.83
C LYS A 283 -7.81 17.72 2.03
N GLY A 284 -9.01 18.16 1.69
CA GLY A 284 -9.26 19.41 0.96
C GLY A 284 -9.53 19.19 -0.53
N HIS A 285 -9.58 20.29 -1.29
CA HIS A 285 -9.87 20.23 -2.72
C HIS A 285 -8.77 19.51 -3.51
N ILE A 286 -9.17 18.57 -4.36
CA ILE A 286 -8.27 17.92 -5.31
C ILE A 286 -7.82 18.94 -6.33
N ARG A 287 -6.51 19.12 -6.42
CA ARG A 287 -5.90 20.00 -7.39
C ARG A 287 -5.35 19.19 -8.55
N LEU A 288 -5.89 19.42 -9.74
CA LEU A 288 -5.38 18.83 -10.97
C LEU A 288 -4.44 19.82 -11.66
N ARG A 289 -3.32 19.30 -12.18
CA ARG A 289 -2.35 20.06 -12.98
C ARG A 289 -2.27 19.44 -14.37
N VAL A 290 -2.20 20.30 -15.38
CA VAL A 290 -1.97 19.89 -16.77
C VAL A 290 -0.58 20.31 -17.21
N LYS A 291 0.10 19.41 -17.91
CA LYS A 291 1.34 19.63 -18.66
C LYS A 291 1.10 19.24 -20.12
N PRO A 292 0.66 20.19 -20.98
CA PRO A 292 0.34 19.90 -22.37
C PRO A 292 1.52 19.27 -23.14
N GLU A 293 2.76 19.65 -22.80
CA GLU A 293 3.99 19.14 -23.42
C GLU A 293 4.21 17.63 -23.23
N LEU A 294 3.50 16.99 -22.29
CA LEU A 294 3.56 15.54 -22.07
C LEU A 294 2.39 14.81 -22.77
N CYS A 295 1.42 15.52 -23.34
CA CYS A 295 0.24 14.91 -23.92
C CYS A 295 0.52 14.33 -25.30
N THR A 296 0.21 13.04 -25.47
CA THR A 296 0.36 12.32 -26.74
C THR A 296 -0.91 12.27 -27.58
N GLY A 297 -2.03 12.82 -27.08
CA GLY A 297 -3.32 12.74 -27.76
C GLY A 297 -4.01 11.37 -27.68
N CYS A 298 -3.56 10.46 -26.81
CA CYS A 298 -4.06 9.06 -26.76
C CYS A 298 -5.52 8.86 -26.30
N LEU A 299 -6.20 9.91 -25.83
CA LEU A 299 -7.60 9.91 -25.37
C LEU A 299 -7.94 9.02 -24.15
N LEU A 300 -6.96 8.34 -23.53
CA LEU A 300 -7.18 7.47 -22.37
C LEU A 300 -7.89 8.19 -21.21
N CYS A 301 -7.52 9.44 -20.94
CA CYS A 301 -8.16 10.22 -19.88
C CYS A 301 -9.63 10.57 -20.16
N GLN A 302 -10.03 10.72 -21.43
CA GLN A 302 -11.43 10.91 -21.81
C GLN A 302 -12.21 9.62 -21.67
N LEU A 303 -11.64 8.49 -22.11
CA LEU A 303 -12.25 7.16 -21.97
C LEU A 303 -12.43 6.78 -20.49
N ALA A 304 -11.40 6.97 -19.67
CA ALA A 304 -11.47 6.70 -18.23
C ALA A 304 -12.56 7.52 -17.52
N CYS A 305 -12.70 8.80 -17.91
CA CYS A 305 -13.78 9.65 -17.40
C CYS A 305 -15.17 9.12 -17.76
N VAL A 306 -15.42 8.78 -19.03
CA VAL A 306 -16.74 8.28 -19.46
C VAL A 306 -17.04 6.95 -18.79
N PHE A 307 -16.07 6.04 -18.76
CA PHE A 307 -16.23 4.73 -18.14
C PHE A 307 -16.60 4.84 -16.66
N ARG A 308 -15.89 5.69 -15.90
CA ARG A 308 -16.17 5.90 -14.47
C ARG A 308 -17.60 6.38 -14.18
N HIS A 309 -18.17 7.22 -15.04
CA HIS A 309 -19.46 7.85 -14.77
C HIS A 309 -20.65 7.18 -15.45
N GLU A 310 -20.44 6.57 -16.61
CA GLU A 310 -21.50 6.11 -17.50
C GLU A 310 -21.33 4.64 -17.91
N GLY A 311 -20.18 4.01 -17.61
CA GLY A 311 -19.86 2.64 -18.03
C GLY A 311 -19.70 2.46 -19.55
N GLY A 312 -19.75 3.56 -20.32
CA GLY A 312 -19.62 3.58 -21.77
C GLY A 312 -18.27 4.12 -22.26
N PHE A 313 -18.13 4.28 -23.57
CA PHE A 313 -16.89 4.72 -24.22
C PHE A 313 -17.06 5.91 -25.17
N SER A 314 -18.21 6.59 -25.13
CA SER A 314 -18.44 7.77 -25.97
C SER A 314 -17.68 8.98 -25.44
N ILE A 315 -16.52 9.28 -26.03
CA ILE A 315 -15.65 10.40 -25.62
C ILE A 315 -16.35 11.78 -25.67
N THR A 316 -17.47 11.91 -26.38
CA THR A 316 -18.29 13.15 -26.35
C THR A 316 -18.83 13.45 -24.95
N ASN A 317 -19.07 12.41 -24.14
CA ASN A 317 -19.63 12.52 -22.80
C ASN A 317 -18.57 12.74 -21.71
N SER A 318 -17.29 12.75 -22.09
CA SER A 318 -16.21 13.06 -21.15
C SER A 318 -16.33 14.49 -20.59
N ARG A 319 -16.05 14.64 -19.29
CA ARG A 319 -16.04 15.92 -18.54
C ARG A 319 -14.72 16.70 -18.71
N LEU A 320 -13.88 16.27 -19.66
CA LEU A 320 -12.65 16.92 -20.12
C LEU A 320 -12.51 16.71 -21.63
N LYS A 321 -11.69 17.50 -22.31
CA LYS A 321 -11.43 17.37 -23.75
C LYS A 321 -9.94 17.35 -24.04
N ILE A 322 -9.48 16.56 -25.00
CA ILE A 322 -8.15 16.75 -25.60
C ILE A 322 -8.36 17.55 -26.87
N LYS A 323 -7.73 18.72 -26.96
CA LYS A 323 -7.71 19.56 -28.17
C LYS A 323 -6.37 19.40 -28.88
N GLU A 324 -6.39 19.25 -30.19
CA GLU A 324 -5.17 19.40 -30.99
C GLU A 324 -5.02 20.89 -31.33
N GLU A 325 -4.00 21.54 -30.77
CA GLU A 325 -3.77 22.98 -30.99
C GLU A 325 -2.90 23.21 -32.24
N ASN A 326 -1.97 22.29 -32.50
CA ASN A 326 -1.12 22.23 -33.69
C ASN A 326 -0.84 20.76 -34.01
N ILE A 327 -0.36 20.49 -35.23
CA ILE A 327 -0.03 19.14 -35.67
C ILE A 327 0.90 18.46 -34.66
N GLY A 328 0.40 17.42 -33.99
CA GLY A 328 1.16 16.65 -33.00
C GLY A 328 1.32 17.31 -31.63
N PHE A 329 0.64 18.44 -31.36
CA PHE A 329 0.60 19.08 -30.04
C PHE A 329 -0.82 19.07 -29.48
N PHE A 330 -1.00 18.31 -28.41
CA PHE A 330 -2.29 18.07 -27.77
C PHE A 330 -2.39 18.76 -26.41
N ASN A 331 -3.54 19.33 -26.12
CA ASN A 331 -3.81 20.09 -24.91
C ASN A 331 -5.00 19.49 -24.14
N PRO A 332 -4.77 18.85 -22.99
CA PRO A 332 -5.84 18.43 -22.09
C PRO A 332 -6.55 19.65 -21.48
N SER A 333 -7.80 19.87 -21.87
CA SER A 333 -8.70 20.90 -21.35
C SER A 333 -9.65 20.31 -20.30
N LEU A 334 -9.51 20.73 -19.04
CA LEU A 334 -10.43 20.43 -17.95
C LEU A 334 -10.60 21.66 -17.04
N CYS A 335 -11.63 21.66 -16.20
CA CYS A 335 -11.90 22.75 -15.27
C CYS A 335 -10.87 22.76 -14.13
N LEU A 336 -9.83 23.60 -14.25
CA LEU A 336 -8.82 23.78 -13.20
C LEU A 336 -9.31 24.64 -12.03
N LEU A 337 -10.41 25.39 -12.22
CA LEU A 337 -11.02 26.24 -11.19
C LEU A 337 -11.57 25.44 -10.00
N LEU A 338 -11.85 24.15 -10.19
CA LEU A 338 -12.19 23.21 -9.11
C LEU A 338 -11.03 23.00 -8.11
N SER A 339 -9.82 23.39 -8.50
CA SER A 339 -8.61 23.28 -7.67
C SER A 339 -8.43 24.47 -6.71
N ASP A 340 -9.20 25.55 -6.90
CA ASP A 340 -9.12 26.77 -6.09
C ASP A 340 -10.35 26.94 -5.18
N PRO A 341 -10.24 26.67 -3.86
CA PRO A 341 -11.36 26.81 -2.93
C PRO A 341 -11.83 28.26 -2.75
N ALA A 342 -11.03 29.26 -3.16
CA ALA A 342 -11.44 30.66 -3.12
C ALA A 342 -12.29 31.06 -4.32
N HIS A 343 -12.33 30.23 -5.37
CA HIS A 343 -13.06 30.51 -6.59
C HIS A 343 -14.42 29.80 -6.61
N LYS A 344 -15.48 30.55 -6.93
CA LYS A 344 -16.81 29.99 -7.16
C LYS A 344 -16.96 29.71 -8.65
N PRO A 345 -17.11 28.44 -9.10
CA PRO A 345 -17.22 28.11 -10.52
C PRO A 345 -18.40 28.81 -11.19
N TYR A 346 -18.16 29.41 -12.37
CA TYR A 346 -19.18 30.10 -13.17
C TYR A 346 -20.45 29.26 -13.43
N CYS A 347 -20.31 27.94 -13.54
CA CYS A 347 -21.45 27.04 -13.71
C CYS A 347 -22.38 26.99 -12.49
N ILE A 348 -21.85 27.11 -11.27
CA ILE A 348 -22.65 27.25 -10.05
C ILE A 348 -23.31 28.62 -10.02
N GLU A 349 -22.59 29.67 -10.36
CA GLU A 349 -23.13 31.05 -10.38
C GLU A 349 -24.28 31.22 -11.38
N ALA A 350 -24.17 30.59 -12.55
CA ALA A 350 -25.20 30.61 -13.58
C ALA A 350 -26.44 29.76 -13.23
N CYS A 351 -26.38 28.93 -12.18
CA CYS A 351 -27.47 28.02 -11.83
C CYS A 351 -28.48 28.69 -10.89
N GLU A 352 -29.43 29.42 -11.46
CA GLU A 352 -30.48 30.16 -10.72
C GLU A 352 -31.38 29.26 -9.86
N VAL A 353 -31.57 28.00 -10.26
CA VAL A 353 -32.37 27.02 -9.51
C VAL A 353 -31.57 26.29 -8.41
N GLY A 354 -30.28 26.58 -8.28
CA GLY A 354 -29.43 25.98 -7.24
C GLY A 354 -29.18 24.47 -7.41
N ALA A 355 -29.28 23.94 -8.64
CA ALA A 355 -29.11 22.51 -8.91
C ALA A 355 -27.64 22.05 -8.90
N ILE A 356 -26.67 22.97 -8.91
CA ILE A 356 -25.23 22.65 -8.93
C ILE A 356 -24.60 23.10 -7.62
N SER A 357 -23.94 22.16 -6.93
CA SER A 357 -23.17 22.39 -5.71
C SER A 357 -21.74 21.88 -5.85
N MET A 358 -20.90 22.08 -4.84
CA MET A 358 -19.55 21.54 -4.78
C MET A 358 -19.44 20.53 -3.64
N ASN A 359 -18.75 19.42 -3.88
CA ASN A 359 -18.45 18.41 -2.87
C ASN A 359 -17.21 18.81 -2.04
N GLU A 360 -16.94 18.05 -0.98
CA GLU A 360 -15.83 18.30 -0.04
C GLU A 360 -14.44 18.25 -0.72
N MET A 361 -14.35 17.53 -1.84
CA MET A 361 -13.14 17.35 -2.64
C MET A 361 -12.97 18.41 -3.75
N GLY A 362 -13.86 19.41 -3.83
CA GLY A 362 -13.80 20.48 -4.83
C GLY A 362 -14.49 20.15 -6.17
N GLY A 363 -15.12 18.99 -6.29
CA GLY A 363 -15.86 18.56 -7.48
C GLY A 363 -17.28 19.08 -7.54
N LEU A 364 -17.83 19.27 -8.73
CA LEU A 364 -19.22 19.71 -8.93
C LEU A 364 -20.20 18.55 -8.78
N GLN A 365 -21.31 18.78 -8.10
CA GLN A 365 -22.44 17.87 -7.97
C GLN A 365 -23.68 18.47 -8.62
N LEU A 366 -24.42 17.65 -9.38
CA LEU A 366 -25.69 18.03 -9.98
C LEU A 366 -26.83 17.31 -9.26
N ASN A 367 -27.74 18.07 -8.66
CA ASN A 367 -29.05 17.57 -8.28
C ASN A 367 -29.93 17.47 -9.54
N LYS A 368 -30.13 16.23 -10.01
CA LYS A 368 -30.88 15.96 -11.24
C LYS A 368 -32.37 16.31 -11.11
N ASP A 369 -32.94 16.22 -9.92
CA ASP A 369 -34.36 16.47 -9.67
C ASP A 369 -34.68 17.97 -9.67
N VAL A 370 -33.72 18.80 -9.25
CA VAL A 370 -33.85 20.27 -9.25
C VAL A 370 -33.47 20.87 -10.61
N CYS A 371 -32.57 20.22 -11.37
CA CYS A 371 -32.08 20.74 -12.63
C CYS A 371 -33.19 20.82 -13.70
N VAL A 372 -33.50 22.03 -14.17
CA VAL A 372 -34.51 22.25 -15.23
C VAL A 372 -33.95 22.14 -16.66
N GLY A 373 -32.67 21.82 -16.84
CA GLY A 373 -32.07 21.63 -18.18
C GLY A 373 -31.91 22.90 -19.02
N CYS A 374 -31.89 24.09 -18.40
CA CYS A 374 -31.86 25.39 -19.10
C CYS A 374 -30.54 25.75 -19.81
N ARG A 375 -29.50 24.93 -19.70
CA ARG A 375 -28.17 25.07 -20.34
C ARG A 375 -27.33 26.30 -19.96
N LYS A 376 -27.81 27.20 -19.09
CA LYS A 376 -27.04 28.38 -18.62
C LYS A 376 -25.63 28.05 -18.10
N CYS A 377 -25.44 26.91 -17.43
CA CYS A 377 -24.14 26.44 -16.96
C CYS A 377 -23.16 26.03 -18.08
N VAL A 378 -23.68 25.61 -19.25
CA VAL A 378 -22.89 25.30 -20.44
C VAL A 378 -22.38 26.60 -21.05
N ASP A 379 -23.27 27.58 -21.22
CA ASP A 379 -22.95 28.88 -21.82
C ASP A 379 -21.98 29.69 -20.94
N ALA A 380 -22.08 29.54 -19.62
CA ALA A 380 -21.19 30.20 -18.67
C ALA A 380 -19.77 29.59 -18.60
N CYS A 381 -19.51 28.45 -19.26
CA CYS A 381 -18.21 27.79 -19.17
C CYS A 381 -17.17 28.45 -20.09
N PRO A 382 -16.17 29.19 -19.57
CA PRO A 382 -15.24 29.96 -20.41
C PRO A 382 -14.33 29.07 -21.27
N ILE A 383 -14.12 27.82 -20.86
CA ILE A 383 -13.28 26.84 -21.58
C ILE A 383 -14.10 25.84 -22.42
N GLY A 384 -15.43 25.92 -22.36
CA GLY A 384 -16.34 25.11 -23.17
C GLY A 384 -16.27 23.60 -22.92
N ILE A 385 -15.99 23.16 -21.68
CA ILE A 385 -15.83 21.72 -21.35
C ILE A 385 -17.10 21.06 -20.81
N VAL A 386 -18.13 21.83 -20.43
CA VAL A 386 -19.39 21.28 -19.91
C VAL A 386 -20.18 20.66 -21.07
N ALA A 387 -20.23 19.34 -21.11
CA ALA A 387 -21.06 18.61 -22.07
C ALA A 387 -22.53 18.61 -21.63
N PHE A 388 -23.45 18.37 -22.57
CA PHE A 388 -24.88 18.30 -22.29
C PHE A 388 -25.49 17.09 -22.98
N VAL A 389 -25.98 16.14 -22.18
CA VAL A 389 -26.44 14.83 -22.64
C VAL A 389 -27.77 14.54 -21.94
N GLU A 390 -28.75 14.03 -22.69
CA GLU A 390 -30.08 13.64 -22.16
C GLU A 390 -30.74 14.74 -21.29
N GLY A 391 -30.62 16.00 -21.71
CA GLY A 391 -31.24 17.12 -21.01
C GLY A 391 -30.52 17.59 -19.74
N LYS A 392 -29.32 17.05 -19.43
CA LYS A 392 -28.55 17.42 -18.23
C LYS A 392 -27.10 17.76 -18.56
N PRO A 393 -26.48 18.70 -17.82
CA PRO A 393 -25.05 18.99 -17.96
C PRO A 393 -24.21 17.87 -17.33
N LEU A 394 -23.07 17.56 -17.96
CA LEU A 394 -22.05 16.68 -17.40
C LEU A 394 -20.95 17.55 -16.80
N LEU A 395 -20.83 17.47 -15.47
CA LEU A 395 -19.91 18.29 -14.68
C LEU A 395 -18.81 17.40 -14.09
N CYS A 396 -17.60 17.93 -14.01
CA CYS A 396 -16.49 17.25 -13.34
C CYS A 396 -16.71 17.28 -11.82
N ASP A 397 -16.88 16.11 -11.23
CA ASP A 397 -17.06 15.87 -9.80
C ASP A 397 -15.75 15.45 -9.12
N VAL A 398 -14.62 15.62 -9.82
CA VAL A 398 -13.28 15.10 -9.50
C VAL A 398 -13.28 13.60 -9.12
N CYS A 399 -14.23 12.85 -9.68
CA CYS A 399 -14.45 11.44 -9.41
C CYS A 399 -14.55 11.14 -7.90
N GLY A 400 -15.15 12.06 -7.12
CA GLY A 400 -15.30 11.93 -5.67
C GLY A 400 -13.98 11.99 -4.89
N GLY A 401 -12.91 12.49 -5.48
CA GLY A 401 -11.57 12.56 -4.86
C GLY A 401 -10.49 11.77 -5.60
N VAL A 402 -10.88 10.88 -6.52
CA VAL A 402 -9.98 9.93 -7.19
C VAL A 402 -10.03 10.15 -8.71
N PRO A 403 -9.44 11.24 -9.23
CA PRO A 403 -9.64 11.65 -10.62
C PRO A 403 -9.00 10.66 -11.61
N GLU A 404 -9.84 9.80 -12.19
CA GLU A 404 -9.42 8.74 -13.13
C GLU A 404 -8.65 9.30 -14.35
N CYS A 405 -8.97 10.52 -14.78
CA CYS A 405 -8.26 11.17 -15.89
C CYS A 405 -6.77 11.41 -15.61
N ALA A 406 -6.39 11.60 -14.34
CA ALA A 406 -5.01 11.72 -13.90
C ALA A 406 -4.36 10.34 -13.71
N LEU A 407 -5.10 9.41 -13.11
CA LEU A 407 -4.60 8.05 -12.81
C LEU A 407 -4.33 7.23 -14.07
N TRP A 408 -5.14 7.41 -15.11
CA TRP A 408 -4.99 6.75 -16.40
C TRP A 408 -4.10 7.51 -17.38
N CYS A 409 -3.41 8.58 -16.95
CA CYS A 409 -2.52 9.32 -17.83
C CYS A 409 -1.10 8.70 -17.81
N PRO A 410 -0.70 7.90 -18.82
CA PRO A 410 0.59 7.19 -18.79
C PRO A 410 1.79 8.14 -18.79
N GLN A 411 1.60 9.34 -19.33
CA GLN A 411 2.66 10.35 -19.47
C GLN A 411 2.65 11.37 -18.34
N GLY A 412 1.66 11.35 -17.45
CA GLY A 412 1.50 12.37 -16.41
C GLY A 412 1.19 13.77 -16.95
N ALA A 413 0.59 13.87 -18.14
CA ALA A 413 0.09 15.12 -18.72
C ALA A 413 -1.08 15.72 -17.93
N ILE A 414 -1.87 14.87 -17.26
CA ILE A 414 -2.80 15.26 -16.19
C ILE A 414 -2.31 14.58 -14.93
N ARG A 415 -2.19 15.32 -13.83
CA ARG A 415 -1.71 14.78 -12.55
C ARG A 415 -2.41 15.45 -11.37
N ILE A 416 -2.49 14.73 -10.26
CA ILE A 416 -2.89 15.29 -8.97
C ILE A 416 -1.72 16.09 -8.42
N GLU A 417 -1.95 17.28 -7.89
CA GLU A 417 -0.91 18.08 -7.25
C GLU A 417 -0.74 17.65 -5.78
N GLY A 418 0.49 17.29 -5.38
CA GLY A 418 0.80 16.83 -4.02
C GLY A 418 0.80 15.30 -3.84
N LEU A 419 0.62 14.55 -4.94
CA LEU A 419 0.87 13.11 -5.10
C LEU A 419 1.74 12.92 -6.35
#